data_AF-A0A845LJW7-F1
#
_entry.id   AF-A0A845LJW7-F1
#
_cell.length_a   1.000
_cell.length_b   1.000
_cell.length_c   1.000
_cell.angle_alpha   90.00
_cell.angle_beta   90.00
_cell.angle_gamma   90.00
#
_symmetry.space_group_name_H-M   'P 1'
#
loop_
_entity.id
_entity.type
_entity.pdbx_description
1 polymer ?
#
loop_
_entity_poly.entity_id
_entity_poly.type
_entity_poly.pdbx_seq_one_letter_code
_entity_poly.pdbx_strand_id
1 'polypeptide(L)'
;ENPEHLDKRTCGYRRRKEAVQRKPQVASQLLDHVLAADITADYVLMDTWFTNEPMIACIVEKGLHAIGMVKELKQRYCLAGASYSLSQLRSRFVAKNGSEIIGSICVQTKQGIPVKLVFIRNRNNPREWLALLSTDTTLEASEIVRIYGMRWSIEVFFKSTKSL
;
A
#
# COMPACT_ATOMS: atom_id res chain seq x y z
N GLU A 1 -11.81 20.51 -31.44
CA GLU A 1 -12.13 21.61 -30.50
C GLU A 1 -10.83 22.23 -29.99
N ASN A 2 -10.73 23.55 -30.02
CA ASN A 2 -9.48 24.29 -29.78
C ASN A 2 -9.19 24.36 -28.25
N PRO A 3 -8.01 23.95 -27.74
CA PRO A 3 -7.77 23.80 -26.29
C PRO A 3 -7.66 25.10 -25.48
N GLU A 4 -7.65 26.26 -26.14
CA GLU A 4 -7.22 27.52 -25.52
C GLU A 4 -8.28 28.28 -24.70
N HIS A 5 -9.51 27.77 -24.60
CA HIS A 5 -10.61 28.45 -23.90
C HIS A 5 -11.28 27.60 -22.79
N LEU A 6 -10.51 26.80 -22.05
CA LEU A 6 -11.04 26.10 -20.87
C LEU A 6 -10.90 26.98 -19.62
N ASP A 7 -12.04 27.32 -19.01
CA ASP A 7 -12.08 28.04 -17.73
C ASP A 7 -11.42 27.21 -16.62
N LYS A 8 -10.30 27.75 -16.13
CA LYS A 8 -9.43 27.13 -15.12
C LYS A 8 -10.08 26.98 -13.74
N ARG A 9 -11.21 27.66 -13.50
CA ARG A 9 -11.96 27.61 -12.23
C ARG A 9 -12.92 26.40 -12.17
N THR A 10 -13.24 25.81 -13.32
CA THR A 10 -14.19 24.70 -13.42
C THR A 10 -13.64 23.41 -12.79
N CYS A 11 -14.54 22.60 -12.22
CA CYS A 11 -14.20 21.26 -11.72
C CYS A 11 -13.67 20.35 -12.84
N GLY A 12 -14.15 20.52 -14.08
CA GLY A 12 -13.70 19.77 -15.25
C GLY A 12 -12.25 20.04 -15.63
N TYR A 13 -11.83 21.31 -15.59
CA TYR A 13 -10.43 21.68 -15.80
C TYR A 13 -9.51 21.11 -14.70
N ARG A 14 -9.92 21.23 -13.43
CA ARG A 14 -9.17 20.67 -12.29
C ARG A 14 -8.99 19.16 -12.40
N ARG A 15 -10.05 18.40 -12.70
CA ARG A 15 -9.99 16.95 -12.92
C ARG A 15 -9.11 16.55 -14.09
N ARG A 16 -9.13 17.29 -15.22
CA ARG A 16 -8.22 17.01 -16.35
C ARG A 16 -6.77 17.28 -15.98
N LYS A 17 -6.49 18.34 -15.23
CA LYS A 17 -5.14 18.64 -14.73
C LYS A 17 -4.63 17.53 -13.81
N GLU A 18 -5.46 17.05 -12.89
CA GLU A 18 -5.16 15.91 -12.01
C GLU A 18 -4.95 14.61 -12.80
N ALA A 19 -5.75 14.36 -13.85
CA ALA A 19 -5.64 13.16 -14.68
C ALA A 19 -4.32 13.07 -15.46
N VAL A 20 -3.67 14.21 -15.73
CA VAL A 20 -2.38 14.29 -16.42
C VAL A 20 -1.19 14.29 -15.43
N GLN A 21 -1.45 14.49 -14.14
CA GLN A 21 -0.42 14.41 -13.09
C GLN A 21 -0.03 12.96 -12.80
N ARG A 22 1.20 12.76 -12.31
CA ARG A 22 1.68 11.43 -11.92
C ARG A 22 0.89 10.96 -10.70
N LYS A 23 0.35 9.74 -10.76
CA LYS A 23 -0.49 9.14 -9.70
C LYS A 23 0.06 9.29 -8.26
N PRO A 24 1.37 9.13 -7.98
CA PRO A 24 1.90 9.31 -6.63
C PRO A 24 1.81 10.75 -6.12
N GLN A 25 1.91 11.75 -7.01
CA GLN A 25 1.79 13.17 -6.64
C GLN A 25 0.35 13.51 -6.28
N VAL A 26 -0.62 13.00 -7.04
CA VAL A 26 -2.05 13.17 -6.73
C VAL A 26 -2.39 12.50 -5.39
N ALA A 27 -1.88 11.30 -5.14
CA ALA A 27 -2.10 10.60 -3.87
C ALA A 27 -1.48 11.35 -2.67
N SER A 28 -0.30 11.95 -2.83
CA SER A 28 0.32 12.79 -1.80
C SER A 28 -0.51 14.05 -1.49
N GLN A 29 -1.01 14.73 -2.52
CA GLN A 29 -1.89 15.89 -2.36
C GLN A 29 -3.21 15.52 -1.68
N LEU A 30 -3.78 14.36 -2.00
CA LEU A 30 -4.97 13.87 -1.30
C LEU A 30 -4.69 13.69 0.20
N LEU A 31 -3.50 13.18 0.58
CA LEU A 31 -3.12 13.09 1.99
C LEU A 31 -2.99 14.48 2.63
N ASP A 32 -2.42 15.47 1.93
CA ASP A 32 -2.36 16.86 2.45
C ASP A 32 -3.76 17.42 2.69
N HIS A 33 -4.70 17.18 1.78
CA HIS A 33 -6.06 17.68 1.90
C HIS A 33 -6.82 17.00 3.05
N VAL A 34 -6.61 15.70 3.26
CA VAL A 34 -7.22 14.94 4.36
C VAL A 34 -6.72 15.47 5.70
N LEU A 35 -5.40 15.70 5.83
CA LEU A 35 -4.81 16.26 7.04
C LEU A 35 -5.25 17.70 7.29
N ALA A 36 -5.35 18.52 6.23
CA ALA A 36 -5.87 19.89 6.34
C ALA A 36 -7.36 19.95 6.70
N ALA A 37 -8.11 18.88 6.45
CA ALA A 37 -9.50 18.73 6.84
C ALA A 37 -9.69 18.13 8.25
N ASP A 38 -8.60 18.00 9.02
CA ASP A 38 -8.58 17.45 10.39
C ASP A 38 -9.16 16.03 10.50
N ILE A 39 -9.03 15.26 9.41
CA ILE A 39 -9.43 13.85 9.40
C ILE A 39 -8.31 13.03 10.05
N THR A 40 -8.61 12.48 11.22
CA THR A 40 -7.70 11.59 11.95
C THR A 40 -7.72 10.19 11.33
N ALA A 41 -6.55 9.65 10.98
CA ALA A 41 -6.39 8.27 10.54
C ALA A 41 -5.09 7.70 11.11
N ASP A 42 -5.12 6.45 11.58
CA ASP A 42 -3.91 5.76 12.02
C ASP A 42 -3.16 5.11 10.84
N TYR A 43 -3.93 4.61 9.86
CA TYR A 43 -3.40 3.81 8.75
C TYR A 43 -3.94 4.26 7.39
N VAL A 44 -3.02 4.34 6.42
CA VAL A 44 -3.33 4.44 4.99
C VAL A 44 -3.26 3.04 4.38
N LEU A 45 -4.39 2.55 3.86
CA LEU A 45 -4.46 1.26 3.16
C LEU A 45 -4.20 1.43 1.67
N MET A 46 -3.16 0.78 1.17
CA MET A 46 -2.70 0.96 -0.21
C MET A 46 -2.91 -0.29 -1.07
N ASP A 47 -3.27 -0.06 -2.33
CA ASP A 47 -3.19 -1.11 -3.35
C ASP A 47 -1.73 -1.43 -3.71
N THR A 48 -1.50 -2.58 -4.35
CA THR A 48 -0.17 -3.01 -4.79
C THR A 48 0.50 -2.01 -5.71
N TRP A 49 -0.29 -1.31 -6.54
CA TRP A 49 0.24 -0.32 -7.48
C TRP A 49 0.85 0.91 -6.79
N PHE A 50 0.45 1.18 -5.55
CA PHE A 50 0.90 2.35 -4.78
C PHE A 50 1.92 2.01 -3.70
N THR A 51 2.14 0.72 -3.41
CA THR A 51 3.06 0.26 -2.36
C THR A 51 4.51 0.27 -2.86
N ASN A 52 5.01 1.48 -3.15
CA ASN A 52 6.40 1.74 -3.49
C ASN A 52 7.04 2.63 -2.41
N GLU A 53 8.36 2.55 -2.32
CA GLU A 53 9.13 3.22 -1.27
C GLU A 53 8.92 4.75 -1.20
N PRO A 54 8.93 5.53 -2.30
CA PRO A 54 8.61 6.96 -2.24
C PRO A 54 7.24 7.28 -1.64
N MET A 55 6.21 6.49 -1.98
CA MET A 55 4.87 6.66 -1.44
C MET A 55 4.84 6.35 0.07
N ILE A 56 5.51 5.27 0.48
CA ILE A 56 5.62 4.86 1.89
C ILE A 56 6.33 5.96 2.69
N ALA A 57 7.45 6.49 2.18
CA ALA A 57 8.19 7.58 2.80
C ALA A 57 7.29 8.80 3.04
N CYS A 58 6.56 9.21 2.01
CA CYS A 58 5.64 10.35 2.08
C CYS A 58 4.53 10.17 3.14
N ILE A 59 4.01 8.95 3.32
CA ILE A 59 2.99 8.66 4.35
C ILE A 59 3.61 8.73 5.75
N VAL A 60 4.78 8.13 5.93
CA VAL A 60 5.48 8.10 7.23
C VAL A 60 5.93 9.51 7.64
N GLU A 61 6.42 10.33 6.71
CA GLU A 61 6.78 11.74 6.95
C GLU A 61 5.60 12.58 7.44
N LYS A 62 4.38 12.20 7.07
CA LYS A 62 3.13 12.83 7.52
C LYS A 62 2.61 12.30 8.85
N GLY A 63 3.36 11.42 9.52
CA GLY A 63 3.00 10.84 10.82
C GLY A 63 1.97 9.71 10.75
N LEU A 64 1.74 9.14 9.57
CA LEU A 64 0.77 8.07 9.35
C LEU A 64 1.48 6.72 9.15
N HIS A 65 0.81 5.62 9.48
CA HIS A 65 1.27 4.30 9.10
C HIS A 65 0.69 3.88 7.73
N ALA A 66 1.44 3.07 7.00
CA ALA A 66 1.02 2.55 5.70
C ALA A 66 0.91 1.03 5.78
N ILE A 67 -0.21 0.48 5.30
CA ILE A 67 -0.39 -0.96 5.12
C ILE A 67 -0.78 -1.22 3.67
N GLY A 68 0.02 -2.01 2.95
CA GLY A 68 -0.17 -2.24 1.52
C GLY A 68 0.24 -3.64 1.08
N MET A 69 -0.34 -4.11 -0.01
CA MET A 69 0.12 -5.36 -0.63
C MET A 69 1.40 -5.10 -1.45
N VAL A 70 2.35 -6.03 -1.39
CA VAL A 70 3.59 -5.99 -2.19
C VAL A 70 3.72 -7.21 -3.08
N LYS A 71 4.33 -7.02 -4.25
CA LYS A 71 4.63 -8.08 -5.22
C LYS A 71 6.12 -8.25 -5.41
N GLU A 72 6.52 -9.42 -5.89
CA GLU A 72 7.88 -9.67 -6.35
C GLU A 72 8.18 -8.76 -7.55
N LEU A 73 8.93 -7.70 -7.31
CA LEU A 73 9.36 -6.71 -8.30
C LEU A 73 10.85 -6.39 -8.06
N LYS A 74 11.31 -5.22 -8.51
CA LYS A 74 12.70 -4.76 -8.30
C LYS A 74 12.96 -4.24 -6.88
N GLN A 75 11.94 -4.13 -6.03
CA GLN A 75 12.10 -3.65 -4.66
C GLN A 75 12.92 -4.64 -3.83
N ARG A 76 13.88 -4.09 -3.08
CA ARG A 76 14.78 -4.85 -2.22
C ARG A 76 14.60 -4.42 -0.77
N TYR A 77 14.86 -5.35 0.14
CA TYR A 77 14.73 -5.16 1.57
C TYR A 77 16.05 -5.46 2.26
N CYS A 78 16.41 -4.65 3.24
CA CYS A 78 17.63 -4.77 4.01
C CYS A 78 17.35 -5.52 5.32
N LEU A 79 18.12 -6.57 5.59
CA LEU A 79 18.09 -7.33 6.82
C LEU A 79 19.53 -7.64 7.24
N ALA A 80 19.93 -7.21 8.43
CA ALA A 80 21.29 -7.39 8.96
C ALA A 80 22.40 -6.96 7.97
N GLY A 81 22.21 -5.83 7.28
CA GLY A 81 23.18 -5.29 6.30
C GLY A 81 23.16 -5.94 4.92
N ALA A 82 22.42 -7.03 4.72
CA ALA A 82 22.29 -7.71 3.43
C ALA A 82 20.96 -7.36 2.73
N SER A 83 20.99 -7.34 1.40
CA SER A 83 19.83 -7.02 0.56
C SER A 83 19.15 -8.28 0.02
N TYR A 84 17.83 -8.36 0.17
CA TYR A 84 17.01 -9.51 -0.22
C TYR A 84 15.82 -9.11 -1.09
N SER A 85 15.41 -9.99 -1.99
CA SER A 85 14.09 -9.92 -2.62
C SER A 85 12.99 -10.42 -1.68
N LEU A 86 11.75 -10.15 -2.04
CA LEU A 86 10.58 -10.59 -1.28
C LEU A 86 10.49 -12.13 -1.25
N SER A 87 10.77 -12.80 -2.37
CA SER A 87 10.85 -14.26 -2.49
C SER A 87 11.94 -14.89 -1.60
N GLN A 88 13.12 -14.27 -1.52
CA GLN A 88 14.21 -14.71 -0.63
C GLN A 88 13.86 -14.54 0.86
N LEU A 89 13.07 -13.53 1.21
CA LEU A 89 12.56 -13.38 2.58
C LEU A 89 11.46 -14.40 2.87
N ARG A 90 10.55 -14.62 1.92
CA ARG A 90 9.49 -15.64 2.02
C ARG A 90 10.07 -17.03 2.24
N SER A 91 11.15 -17.41 1.56
CA SER A 91 11.73 -18.75 1.63
C SER A 91 12.29 -19.13 3.00
N ARG A 92 12.45 -18.17 3.92
CA ARG A 92 12.84 -18.41 5.31
C ARG A 92 11.75 -19.03 6.17
N PHE A 93 10.52 -19.05 5.67
CA PHE A 93 9.36 -19.55 6.39
C PHE A 93 8.81 -20.82 5.75
N VAL A 94 8.44 -21.78 6.59
CA VAL A 94 7.73 -22.99 6.18
C VAL A 94 6.25 -22.80 6.50
N ALA A 95 5.39 -22.96 5.50
CA ALA A 95 3.96 -22.85 5.69
C ALA A 95 3.46 -23.98 6.60
N LYS A 96 2.88 -23.61 7.75
CA LYS A 96 2.24 -24.59 8.65
C LYS A 96 0.89 -25.03 8.09
N ASN A 97 0.54 -26.30 8.30
CA ASN A 97 -0.78 -26.82 7.94
C ASN A 97 -1.87 -26.06 8.69
N GLY A 98 -2.95 -25.68 8.00
CA GLY A 98 -4.07 -24.94 8.58
C GLY A 98 -3.86 -23.43 8.83
N SER A 99 -2.62 -22.93 8.86
CA SER A 99 -2.35 -21.50 9.09
C SER A 99 -2.49 -20.68 7.81
N GLU A 100 -3.26 -19.59 7.84
CA GLU A 100 -3.34 -18.61 6.74
C GLU A 100 -2.03 -17.82 6.59
N ILE A 101 -1.40 -17.46 7.70
CA ILE A 101 -0.13 -16.74 7.72
C ILE A 101 1.02 -17.75 7.63
N ILE A 102 1.88 -17.57 6.63
CA ILE A 102 3.08 -18.38 6.41
C ILE A 102 4.19 -17.93 7.37
N GLY A 103 4.34 -16.62 7.55
CA GLY A 103 5.34 -16.03 8.44
C GLY A 103 5.37 -14.51 8.33
N SER A 104 6.11 -13.85 9.21
CA SER A 104 6.34 -12.41 9.13
C SER A 104 7.77 -12.07 9.54
N ILE A 105 8.29 -10.96 9.03
CA ILE A 105 9.66 -10.50 9.30
C ILE A 105 9.75 -8.98 9.31
N CYS A 106 10.47 -8.43 10.28
CA CYS A 106 10.83 -7.01 10.29
C CYS A 106 12.11 -6.81 9.48
N VAL A 107 12.06 -5.89 8.52
CA VAL A 107 13.16 -5.52 7.63
C VAL A 107 13.16 -4.01 7.44
N GLN A 108 14.17 -3.49 6.75
CA GLN A 108 14.18 -2.10 6.31
C GLN A 108 13.99 -2.03 4.80
N THR A 109 13.37 -0.96 4.31
CA THR A 109 13.42 -0.62 2.89
C THR A 109 14.84 -0.12 2.53
N LYS A 110 15.10 0.17 1.24
CA LYS A 110 16.40 0.66 0.79
C LYS A 110 16.77 2.02 1.42
N GLN A 111 15.78 2.86 1.68
CA GLN A 111 15.88 4.14 2.37
C GLN A 111 15.90 4.02 3.90
N GLY A 112 15.89 2.80 4.45
CA GLY A 112 15.98 2.58 5.90
C GLY A 112 14.65 2.63 6.64
N ILE A 113 13.51 2.69 5.94
CA ILE A 113 12.19 2.72 6.58
C ILE A 113 11.92 1.33 7.20
N PRO A 114 11.68 1.24 8.51
CA PRO A 114 11.36 -0.03 9.14
C PRO A 114 9.98 -0.52 8.70
N VAL A 115 9.90 -1.76 8.26
CA VAL A 115 8.66 -2.38 7.80
C VAL A 115 8.54 -3.82 8.30
N LYS A 116 7.31 -4.25 8.57
CA LYS A 116 6.97 -5.66 8.80
C LYS A 116 6.34 -6.23 7.54
N LEU A 117 6.98 -7.25 6.98
CA LEU A 117 6.45 -8.04 5.88
C LEU A 117 5.69 -9.24 6.43
N VAL A 118 4.47 -9.46 5.94
CA VAL A 118 3.61 -10.58 6.34
C VAL A 118 3.29 -11.41 5.11
N PHE A 119 3.71 -12.68 5.12
CA PHE A 119 3.47 -13.63 4.03
C PHE A 119 2.22 -14.47 4.33
N ILE A 120 1.32 -14.55 3.37
CA ILE A 120 -0.02 -15.13 3.52
C ILE A 120 -0.24 -16.16 2.41
N ARG A 121 -0.91 -17.27 2.73
CA ARG A 121 -1.33 -18.25 1.72
C ARG A 121 -2.40 -17.63 0.81
N ASN A 122 -2.25 -17.77 -0.50
CA ASN A 122 -3.29 -17.34 -1.42
C ASN A 122 -4.43 -18.37 -1.42
N ARG A 123 -5.62 -17.97 -0.93
CA ARG A 123 -6.82 -18.84 -0.89
C ARG A 123 -7.33 -19.21 -2.29
N ASN A 124 -7.14 -18.32 -3.27
CA ASN A 124 -7.60 -18.52 -4.64
C ASN A 124 -6.63 -19.40 -5.45
N ASN A 125 -5.34 -19.35 -5.13
CA ASN A 125 -4.32 -20.18 -5.76
C ASN A 125 -3.34 -20.73 -4.72
N PRO A 126 -3.53 -21.97 -4.23
CA PRO A 126 -2.70 -22.55 -3.17
C PRO A 126 -1.20 -22.67 -3.49
N ARG A 127 -0.81 -22.60 -4.76
CA ARG A 127 0.60 -22.60 -5.20
C ARG A 127 1.26 -21.23 -5.05
N GLU A 128 0.47 -20.18 -4.88
CA GLU A 128 0.93 -18.81 -4.73
C GLU A 128 0.83 -18.34 -3.27
N TRP A 129 1.50 -17.23 -3.00
CA TRP A 129 1.45 -16.52 -1.74
C TRP A 129 1.25 -15.03 -2.00
N LEU A 130 0.67 -14.37 -1.01
CA LEU A 130 0.52 -12.91 -0.97
C LEU A 130 1.47 -12.35 0.08
N ALA A 131 1.83 -11.08 -0.06
CA ALA A 131 2.61 -10.37 0.94
C ALA A 131 1.99 -9.01 1.23
N LEU A 132 1.88 -8.70 2.51
CA LEU A 132 1.56 -7.37 3.01
C LEU A 132 2.81 -6.73 3.60
N LEU A 133 2.87 -5.41 3.52
CA LEU A 133 3.85 -4.55 4.13
C LEU A 133 3.13 -3.61 5.08
N SER A 134 3.61 -3.51 6.32
CA SER A 134 3.19 -2.51 7.30
C SER A 134 4.40 -1.67 7.72
N THR A 135 4.26 -0.35 7.81
CA THR A 135 5.26 0.51 8.47
C THR A 135 5.11 0.53 9.98
N ASP A 136 3.97 0.10 10.51
CA ASP A 136 3.82 -0.19 11.93
C ASP A 136 4.36 -1.59 12.20
N THR A 137 5.56 -1.63 12.80
CA THR A 137 6.26 -2.88 13.15
C THR A 137 5.83 -3.43 14.51
N THR A 138 5.00 -2.70 15.27
CA THR A 138 4.52 -3.13 16.57
C THR A 138 3.32 -4.08 16.45
N LEU A 139 2.53 -3.96 15.38
CA LEU A 139 1.37 -4.81 15.12
C LEU A 139 1.71 -6.28 14.92
N GLU A 140 0.89 -7.16 15.48
CA GLU A 140 0.93 -8.58 15.17
C GLU A 140 0.55 -8.87 13.72
N ALA A 141 1.11 -9.95 13.16
CA ALA A 141 0.89 -10.30 11.76
C ALA A 141 -0.60 -10.51 11.41
N SER A 142 -1.37 -11.12 12.32
CA SER A 142 -2.82 -11.30 12.16
C SER A 142 -3.57 -9.98 12.13
N GLU A 143 -3.10 -8.98 12.87
CA GLU A 143 -3.74 -7.68 12.95
C GLU A 143 -3.53 -6.87 11.68
N ILE A 144 -2.32 -6.93 11.11
CA ILE A 144 -2.02 -6.36 9.79
C ILE A 144 -2.95 -6.95 8.73
N VAL A 145 -3.15 -8.28 8.74
CA VAL A 145 -4.07 -8.95 7.81
C VAL A 145 -5.51 -8.49 8.03
N ARG A 146 -5.96 -8.39 9.29
CA ARG A 146 -7.30 -7.94 9.64
C ARG A 146 -7.57 -6.51 9.18
N ILE A 147 -6.67 -5.57 9.49
CA ILE A 147 -6.78 -4.16 9.08
C ILE A 147 -6.79 -4.05 7.56
N TYR A 148 -5.86 -4.73 6.87
CA TYR A 148 -5.84 -4.72 5.41
C TYR A 148 -7.09 -5.34 4.78
N GLY A 149 -7.74 -6.28 5.48
CA GLY A 149 -9.04 -6.85 5.09
C GLY A 149 -10.12 -5.78 4.84
N MET A 150 -10.07 -4.65 5.54
CA MET A 150 -11.02 -3.54 5.34
C MET A 150 -10.92 -2.89 3.95
N ARG A 151 -9.79 -3.03 3.25
CA ARG A 151 -9.63 -2.53 1.88
C ARG A 151 -10.65 -3.16 0.91
N TRP A 152 -11.09 -4.40 1.16
CA TRP A 152 -12.08 -5.07 0.32
C TRP A 152 -13.42 -4.34 0.28
N SER A 153 -13.80 -3.63 1.35
CA SER A 153 -15.03 -2.82 1.40
C SER A 153 -15.04 -1.74 0.30
N ILE A 154 -13.87 -1.24 -0.12
CA ILE A 154 -13.75 -0.24 -1.19
C ILE A 154 -14.11 -0.85 -2.55
N GLU A 155 -13.73 -2.09 -2.83
CA GLU A 155 -14.09 -2.77 -4.09
C GLU A 155 -15.60 -3.01 -4.19
N VAL A 156 -16.25 -3.38 -3.07
CA VAL A 156 -17.70 -3.54 -2.99
C VAL A 156 -18.39 -2.19 -3.25
N PHE A 157 -17.91 -1.12 -2.63
CA PHE A 157 -18.44 0.23 -2.86
C PHE A 157 -18.40 0.62 -4.34
N PHE A 158 -17.24 0.48 -4.99
CA PHE A 158 -17.10 0.83 -6.40
C PHE A 158 -17.95 -0.04 -7.33
N LYS A 159 -18.16 -1.32 -6.99
CA LYS A 159 -19.06 -2.21 -7.73
C LYS A 159 -20.49 -1.68 -7.64
N SER A 160 -20.96 -1.36 -6.44
CA SER A 160 -22.31 -0.84 -6.23
C SER A 160 -22.54 0.51 -6.92
N THR A 161 -21.57 1.44 -6.87
CA THR A 161 -21.73 2.76 -7.50
C THR A 161 -21.65 2.75 -9.03
N LYS A 162 -21.08 1.70 -9.63
CA LYS A 162 -21.01 1.55 -11.10
C LYS A 162 -22.19 0.76 -11.68
N SER A 163 -22.92 0.05 -10.83
CA SER A 163 -24.11 -0.72 -11.21
C SER A 163 -25.42 0.06 -11.01
N LEU A 164 -25.33 1.30 -10.53
CA LEU A 164 -26.38 2.32 -10.54
C LEU A 164 -26.19 3.24 -11.74
#